data_AF-A0A1Q7IHZ6-F1
#
_entry.id   AF-A0A1Q7IHZ6-F1
#
_cell.length_a   1.000
_cell.length_b   1.000
_cell.length_c   1.000
_cell.angle_alpha   90.00
_cell.angle_beta   90.00
_cell.angle_gamma   90.00
#
_symmetry.space_group_name_H-M   'P 1'
#
loop_
_entity.id
_entity.type
_entity.pdbx_description
1 polymer ?
#
loop_
_entity_poly.entity_id
_entity_poly.type
_entity_poly.pdbx_seq_one_letter_code
_entity_poly.pdbx_strand_id
1 'polypeptide(L)'
;MGVGVKATLVPSTVQGTQLLPDVTLIIDGPGFVAVGAQADFTATVKKASEGTPIPSGDVTWSTYPLDAASVNPKTGLKVSVVPLKKGPFVLTATLDTINSSVAVAAVDPPASEDLPFIGQGFGSLVIAVLVVVAIILLALTGILTGEAVAILFGGLLGYIFGVATSTAATSSKKP
;
A
#
# COMPACT_ATOMS: atom_id res chain seq x y z
N MET A 1 -29.17 9.46 19.59
CA MET A 1 -28.02 8.57 19.89
C MET A 1 -27.63 7.91 18.57
N GLY A 2 -26.67 8.49 17.84
CA GLY A 2 -26.21 7.95 16.56
C GLY A 2 -25.09 6.95 16.82
N VAL A 3 -25.36 5.67 16.54
CA VAL A 3 -24.34 4.62 16.63
C VAL A 3 -23.37 4.76 15.46
N GLY A 4 -22.19 5.31 15.75
CA GLY A 4 -21.06 5.29 14.82
C GLY A 4 -20.54 3.87 14.68
N VAL A 5 -20.98 3.16 13.65
CA VAL A 5 -20.41 1.86 13.28
C VAL A 5 -19.05 2.15 12.64
N LYS A 6 -17.98 2.06 13.44
CA LYS A 6 -16.62 1.93 12.92
C LYS A 6 -16.56 0.63 12.12
N ALA A 7 -16.54 0.72 10.79
CA ALA A 7 -16.26 -0.40 9.92
C ALA A 7 -14.78 -0.82 10.12
N THR A 8 -14.54 -1.73 11.05
CA THR A 8 -13.28 -2.45 11.14
C THR A 8 -13.18 -3.32 9.88
N LEU A 9 -12.31 -2.95 8.95
CA LEU A 9 -11.95 -3.80 7.81
C LEU A 9 -11.23 -5.03 8.37
N VAL A 10 -11.98 -6.08 8.64
CA VAL A 10 -11.41 -7.39 8.96
C VAL A 10 -10.83 -7.93 7.65
N PRO A 11 -9.50 -8.15 7.53
CA PRO A 11 -8.93 -8.76 6.34
C PRO A 11 -9.54 -10.16 6.22
N SER A 12 -10.45 -10.32 5.27
CA SER A 12 -11.09 -11.60 5.02
C SER A 12 -10.15 -12.41 4.17
N THR A 13 -9.45 -13.38 4.76
CA THR A 13 -8.67 -14.34 3.97
C THR A 13 -9.63 -15.25 3.21
N VAL A 14 -9.40 -15.39 1.91
CA VAL A 14 -10.21 -16.24 1.04
C VAL A 14 -9.42 -17.49 0.67
N GLN A 15 -10.05 -18.66 0.81
CA GLN A 15 -9.43 -19.96 0.50
C GLN A 15 -10.26 -20.71 -0.55
N GLY A 16 -9.62 -21.04 -1.67
CA GLY A 16 -10.13 -22.00 -2.65
C GLY A 16 -9.49 -23.37 -2.43
N THR A 17 -10.28 -24.45 -2.53
CA THR A 17 -9.80 -25.83 -2.35
C THR A 17 -10.39 -26.73 -3.44
N GLN A 18 -9.54 -27.41 -4.23
CA GLN A 18 -9.96 -28.54 -5.07
C GLN A 18 -9.22 -29.81 -4.62
N LEU A 19 -9.95 -30.92 -4.52
CA LEU A 19 -9.45 -32.23 -4.10
C LEU A 19 -9.34 -33.16 -5.32
N LEU A 20 -8.13 -33.60 -5.66
CA LEU A 20 -7.90 -34.85 -6.39
C LEU A 20 -7.47 -35.92 -5.36
N PRO A 21 -7.57 -37.23 -5.66
CA PRO A 21 -7.40 -38.28 -4.66
C PRO A 21 -6.06 -38.29 -3.90
N ASP A 22 -5.06 -37.50 -4.31
CA ASP A 22 -3.79 -37.40 -3.60
C ASP A 22 -3.17 -35.98 -3.56
N VAL A 23 -3.82 -34.93 -4.07
CA VAL A 23 -3.25 -33.56 -4.13
C VAL A 23 -4.32 -32.49 -3.92
N THR A 24 -4.02 -31.51 -3.06
CA THR A 24 -4.86 -30.36 -2.73
C THR A 24 -4.12 -29.07 -3.06
N LEU A 25 -4.75 -28.19 -3.85
CA LEU A 25 -4.25 -26.84 -4.15
C LEU A 25 -5.05 -25.80 -3.35
N ILE A 26 -4.36 -25.04 -2.52
CA ILE A 26 -4.93 -24.00 -1.64
C ILE A 26 -4.38 -22.66 -2.09
N ILE A 27 -5.26 -21.65 -2.22
CA ILE A 27 -4.86 -20.26 -2.44
C ILE A 27 -5.08 -19.52 -1.12
N ASP A 28 -4.05 -18.83 -0.64
CA ASP A 28 -4.12 -17.94 0.51
C ASP A 28 -3.81 -16.51 0.06
N GLY A 29 -4.67 -15.57 0.48
CA GLY A 29 -4.48 -14.16 0.20
C GLY A 29 -5.66 -13.31 0.65
N PRO A 30 -5.58 -11.99 0.44
CA PRO A 30 -6.63 -11.06 0.83
C PRO A 30 -7.88 -11.21 -0.06
N GLY A 31 -9.05 -11.28 0.56
CA GLY A 31 -10.35 -11.34 -0.13
C GLY A 31 -10.85 -10.01 -0.67
N PHE A 32 -10.23 -8.91 -0.24
CA PHE A 32 -10.51 -7.56 -0.72
C PHE A 32 -9.20 -6.85 -1.02
N VAL A 33 -9.14 -6.16 -2.16
CA VAL A 33 -7.96 -5.41 -2.58
C VAL A 33 -8.42 -4.07 -3.13
N ALA A 34 -7.75 -2.98 -2.76
CA ALA A 34 -8.07 -1.68 -3.34
C ALA A 34 -7.65 -1.63 -4.82
N VAL A 35 -8.45 -1.00 -5.67
CA VAL A 35 -8.09 -0.77 -7.09
C VAL A 35 -6.78 0.02 -7.16
N GLY A 36 -5.82 -0.48 -7.94
CA GLY A 36 -4.47 0.07 -8.06
C GLY A 36 -3.48 -0.32 -6.96
N ALA A 37 -3.94 -0.97 -5.88
CA ALA A 37 -3.05 -1.51 -4.85
C ALA A 37 -2.53 -2.90 -5.21
N GLN A 38 -1.29 -3.19 -4.81
CA GLN A 38 -0.70 -4.52 -4.94
C GLN A 38 -1.14 -5.41 -3.77
N ALA A 39 -1.58 -6.62 -4.09
CA ALA A 39 -1.88 -7.66 -3.12
C ALA A 39 -1.17 -8.96 -3.47
N ASP A 40 -0.59 -9.61 -2.47
CA ASP A 40 0.13 -10.87 -2.65
C ASP A 40 -0.76 -12.07 -2.33
N PHE A 41 -0.73 -13.07 -3.21
CA PHE A 41 -1.39 -14.36 -3.05
C PHE A 41 -0.35 -15.46 -3.10
N THR A 42 -0.57 -16.50 -2.30
CA THR A 42 0.30 -17.67 -2.23
C THR A 42 -0.51 -18.92 -2.54
N ALA A 43 -0.02 -19.76 -3.44
CA ALA A 43 -0.52 -21.10 -3.67
C ALA A 43 0.27 -22.09 -2.82
N THR A 44 -0.44 -22.95 -2.10
CA THR A 44 0.14 -24.08 -1.36
C THR A 44 -0.39 -25.38 -1.93
N VAL A 45 0.51 -26.27 -2.34
CA VAL A 45 0.17 -27.60 -2.85
C VAL A 45 0.49 -28.63 -1.78
N LYS A 46 -0.52 -29.38 -1.32
CA LYS A 46 -0.37 -30.41 -0.30
C LYS A 46 -0.67 -31.77 -0.91
N LYS A 47 0.18 -32.77 -0.66
CA LYS A 47 -0.17 -34.17 -0.95
C LYS A 47 -1.11 -34.68 0.15
N ALA A 48 -2.25 -35.27 -0.22
CA ALA A 48 -3.26 -35.73 0.72
C ALA A 48 -2.70 -36.82 1.66
N SER A 49 -1.73 -37.61 1.18
CA SER A 49 -1.11 -38.70 1.93
C SER A 49 -0.02 -38.28 2.93
N GLU A 50 0.54 -37.06 2.85
CA GLU A 50 1.69 -36.66 3.68
C GLU A 50 1.56 -35.28 4.35
N GLY A 51 0.53 -34.47 4.02
CA GLY A 51 0.36 -33.12 4.56
C GLY A 51 1.51 -32.14 4.24
N THR A 52 2.52 -32.61 3.51
CA THR A 52 3.78 -31.91 3.24
C THR A 52 3.59 -31.03 2.01
N PRO A 53 3.97 -29.74 2.07
CA PRO A 53 3.95 -28.87 0.91
C PRO A 53 4.89 -29.39 -0.18
N ILE A 54 4.36 -29.61 -1.38
CA ILE A 54 5.19 -29.93 -2.56
C ILE A 54 5.66 -28.59 -3.15
N PRO A 55 6.97 -28.40 -3.40
CA PRO A 55 7.44 -27.25 -4.16
C PRO A 55 7.08 -27.45 -5.65
N SER A 56 5.84 -27.13 -6.04
CA SER A 56 5.45 -27.15 -7.45
C SER A 56 5.72 -25.77 -8.06
N GLY A 57 6.75 -25.66 -8.90
CA GLY A 57 7.09 -24.43 -9.62
C GLY A 57 6.10 -24.04 -10.72
N ASP A 58 5.20 -24.95 -11.11
CA ASP A 58 4.39 -24.84 -12.33
C ASP A 58 2.95 -24.33 -12.11
N VAL A 59 2.66 -23.75 -10.94
CA VAL A 59 1.35 -23.13 -10.71
C VAL A 59 1.18 -21.91 -11.62
N THR A 60 0.16 -21.93 -12.47
CA THR A 60 -0.20 -20.83 -13.37
C THR A 60 -1.37 -20.05 -12.81
N TRP A 61 -1.28 -18.72 -12.80
CA TRP A 61 -2.31 -17.82 -12.30
C TRP A 61 -3.08 -17.15 -13.43
N SER A 62 -4.39 -17.08 -13.27
CA SER A 62 -5.30 -16.39 -14.20
C SER A 62 -6.41 -15.67 -13.43
N THR A 63 -7.00 -14.66 -14.06
CA THR A 63 -8.11 -13.89 -13.49
C THR A 63 -9.29 -13.89 -14.45
N TYR A 64 -10.50 -13.85 -13.87
CA TYR A 64 -11.73 -13.66 -14.60
C TYR A 64 -12.57 -12.56 -13.94
N PRO A 65 -12.95 -11.49 -14.65
CA PRO A 65 -12.56 -11.14 -16.03
C PRO A 65 -11.05 -10.88 -16.18
N LEU A 66 -10.48 -11.16 -17.37
CA LEU A 66 -9.03 -10.99 -17.65
C LEU A 66 -8.56 -9.53 -17.55
N ASP A 67 -9.48 -8.59 -17.77
CA ASP A 67 -9.28 -7.15 -17.72
C ASP A 67 -9.58 -6.55 -16.34
N ALA A 68 -9.97 -7.38 -15.36
CA ALA A 68 -10.28 -6.92 -14.01
C ALA A 68 -9.03 -6.69 -13.15
N ALA A 69 -7.96 -7.45 -13.37
CA ALA A 69 -6.73 -7.36 -12.58
C ALA A 69 -5.48 -7.77 -13.37
N SER A 70 -4.36 -7.09 -13.11
CA SER A 70 -3.04 -7.46 -13.60
C SER A 70 -2.38 -8.44 -12.62
N VAL A 71 -1.73 -9.48 -13.14
CA VAL A 71 -1.18 -10.60 -12.37
C VAL A 71 0.30 -10.78 -12.74
N ASN A 72 1.19 -10.72 -11.76
CA ASN A 72 2.63 -10.84 -11.98
C ASN A 72 3.35 -11.45 -10.75
N PRO A 73 4.17 -12.49 -10.89
CA PRO A 73 4.36 -13.32 -12.09
C PRO A 73 3.14 -14.19 -12.42
N LYS A 74 2.93 -14.54 -13.69
CA LYS A 74 1.84 -15.45 -14.10
C LYS A 74 2.07 -16.90 -13.69
N THR A 75 3.29 -17.23 -13.26
CA THR A 75 3.69 -18.57 -12.84
C THR A 75 4.44 -18.53 -11.52
N GLY A 76 4.31 -19.61 -10.75
CA GLY A 76 4.98 -19.81 -9.46
C GLY A 76 4.03 -19.84 -8.26
N LEU A 77 4.57 -20.18 -7.10
CA LEU A 77 3.78 -20.33 -5.86
C LEU A 77 3.33 -19.00 -5.25
N LYS A 78 3.92 -17.87 -5.65
CA LYS A 78 3.56 -16.54 -5.18
C LYS A 78 3.23 -15.66 -6.37
N VAL A 79 2.17 -14.86 -6.22
CA VAL A 79 1.76 -13.92 -7.25
C VAL A 79 1.33 -12.61 -6.62
N SER A 80 1.67 -11.50 -7.27
CA SER A 80 1.12 -10.20 -6.95
C SER A 80 0.01 -9.86 -7.94
N VAL A 81 -1.14 -9.47 -7.41
CA VAL A 81 -2.32 -9.08 -8.16
C VAL A 81 -2.62 -7.61 -7.90
N VAL A 82 -2.81 -6.85 -8.97
CA VAL A 82 -3.18 -5.43 -8.94
C VAL A 82 -4.52 -5.28 -9.65
N PRO A 83 -5.63 -5.04 -8.92
CA PRO A 83 -6.93 -4.82 -9.54
C PRO A 83 -6.94 -3.54 -10.37
N LEU A 84 -7.44 -3.64 -11.60
CA LEU A 84 -7.55 -2.54 -12.56
C LEU A 84 -8.96 -1.95 -12.59
N LYS A 85 -9.97 -2.74 -12.22
CA LYS A 85 -11.38 -2.34 -12.21
C LYS A 85 -12.00 -2.67 -10.86
N LYS A 86 -12.88 -1.78 -10.39
CA LYS A 86 -13.74 -2.04 -9.24
C LYS A 86 -14.70 -3.19 -9.55
N GLY A 87 -14.92 -4.07 -8.58
CA GLY A 87 -15.87 -5.17 -8.67
C GLY A 87 -15.26 -6.52 -8.29
N PRO A 88 -16.09 -7.57 -8.21
CA PRO A 88 -15.62 -8.91 -7.95
C PRO A 88 -14.84 -9.45 -9.15
N PHE A 89 -13.73 -10.13 -8.87
CA PHE A 89 -13.01 -10.94 -9.85
C PHE A 89 -12.64 -12.28 -9.22
N VAL A 90 -12.46 -13.30 -10.05
CA VAL A 90 -12.03 -14.63 -9.63
C VAL A 90 -10.56 -14.78 -9.97
N LEU A 91 -9.75 -15.13 -8.99
CA LEU A 91 -8.36 -15.52 -9.17
C LEU A 91 -8.28 -17.05 -9.17
N THR A 92 -7.73 -17.63 -10.23
CA THR A 92 -7.60 -19.07 -10.41
C THR A 92 -6.14 -19.47 -10.49
N ALA A 93 -5.71 -20.35 -9.60
CA ALA A 93 -4.43 -21.05 -9.65
C ALA A 93 -4.63 -22.42 -10.31
N THR A 94 -3.84 -22.73 -11.32
CA THR A 94 -3.89 -23.99 -12.07
C THR A 94 -2.57 -24.72 -11.92
N LEU A 95 -2.63 -26.00 -11.54
CA LEU A 95 -1.49 -26.91 -11.53
C LEU A 95 -1.89 -28.18 -12.28
N ASP A 96 -1.34 -28.38 -13.47
CA ASP A 96 -1.67 -29.47 -14.40
C ASP A 96 -3.19 -29.62 -14.65
N THR A 97 -3.87 -30.46 -13.87
CA THR A 97 -5.30 -30.77 -13.96
C THR A 97 -6.12 -30.26 -12.76
N ILE A 98 -5.46 -29.59 -11.82
CA ILE A 98 -6.03 -29.11 -10.55
C ILE A 98 -6.18 -27.60 -10.58
N ASN A 99 -7.38 -27.10 -10.35
CA ASN A 99 -7.71 -25.69 -10.42
C ASN A 99 -8.31 -25.21 -9.08
N SER A 100 -7.60 -24.36 -8.36
CA SER A 100 -8.18 -23.68 -7.21
C SER A 100 -8.62 -22.29 -7.63
N SER A 101 -9.80 -21.85 -7.20
CA SER A 101 -10.33 -20.53 -7.53
C SER A 101 -10.79 -19.81 -6.29
N VAL A 102 -10.55 -18.51 -6.25
CA VAL A 102 -10.87 -17.66 -5.11
C VAL A 102 -11.49 -16.36 -5.58
N ALA A 103 -12.61 -15.98 -4.97
CA ALA A 103 -13.27 -14.72 -5.26
C ALA A 103 -12.59 -13.59 -4.48
N VAL A 104 -12.17 -12.56 -5.20
CA VAL A 104 -11.54 -11.36 -4.63
C VAL A 104 -12.38 -10.16 -5.05
N ALA A 105 -12.68 -9.27 -4.13
CA ALA A 105 -13.41 -8.05 -4.42
C ALA A 105 -12.46 -6.86 -4.53
N ALA A 106 -12.43 -6.23 -5.70
CA ALA A 106 -11.75 -4.96 -5.89
C ALA A 106 -12.64 -3.83 -5.37
N VAL A 107 -12.17 -3.15 -4.33
CA VAL A 107 -12.87 -2.02 -3.69
C VAL A 107 -12.20 -0.71 -4.08
N ASP A 108 -12.96 0.38 -4.01
CA ASP A 108 -12.34 1.70 -4.17
C ASP A 108 -11.24 1.87 -3.12
N PRO A 109 -10.10 2.50 -3.47
CA PRO A 109 -9.16 2.91 -2.45
C PRO A 109 -9.91 3.73 -1.40
N PRO A 110 -9.54 3.61 -0.10
CA PRO A 110 -10.11 4.49 0.90
C PRO A 110 -9.95 5.91 0.37
N ALA A 111 -11.05 6.68 0.37
CA ALA A 111 -10.98 8.07 -0.02
C ALA A 111 -9.84 8.67 0.80
N SER A 112 -8.77 9.10 0.11
CA SER A 112 -7.82 10.01 0.73
C SER A 112 -8.65 11.21 1.07
N GLU A 113 -9.09 11.30 2.32
CA GLU A 113 -9.49 12.55 2.91
C GLU A 113 -8.21 13.37 2.98
N ASP A 114 -7.83 13.94 1.83
CA ASP A 114 -7.03 15.16 1.78
C ASP A 114 -7.88 16.21 2.50
N LEU A 115 -7.84 16.16 3.84
CA LEU A 115 -8.35 17.25 4.65
C LEU A 115 -7.57 18.47 4.18
N PRO A 116 -8.22 19.51 3.62
CA PRO A 116 -7.56 20.63 2.95
C PRO A 116 -6.70 21.51 3.88
N PHE A 117 -6.47 21.07 5.12
CA PHE A 117 -5.75 21.77 6.17
C PHE A 117 -4.60 20.94 6.79
N ILE A 118 -4.49 19.64 6.46
CA ILE A 118 -3.36 18.78 6.88
C ILE A 118 -2.58 18.37 5.63
N GLY A 119 -2.37 19.32 4.72
CA GLY A 119 -1.32 19.20 3.72
C GLY A 119 0.04 19.19 4.42
N GLN A 120 0.98 18.41 3.89
CA GLN A 120 2.36 18.16 4.31
C GLN A 120 3.25 19.42 4.56
N GLY A 121 2.68 20.63 4.58
CA GLY A 121 3.34 21.91 4.84
C GLY A 121 2.68 22.84 5.88
N PHE A 122 1.45 22.57 6.37
CA PHE A 122 0.82 23.46 7.37
C PHE A 122 1.33 23.22 8.80
N GLY A 123 1.60 21.96 9.17
CA GLY A 123 2.20 21.63 10.45
C GLY A 123 3.59 22.27 10.61
N SER A 124 4.40 22.24 9.56
CA SER A 124 5.71 22.89 9.55
C SER A 124 5.61 24.41 9.56
N LEU A 125 4.58 25.01 8.92
CA LEU A 125 4.35 26.45 8.98
C LEU A 125 4.05 26.92 10.41
N VAL A 126 3.13 26.25 11.11
CA VAL A 126 2.78 26.60 12.51
C VAL A 126 4.00 26.45 13.42
N ILE A 127 4.75 25.36 13.26
CA ILE A 127 5.98 25.13 14.03
C ILE A 127 7.04 26.21 13.72
N ALA A 128 7.22 26.58 12.45
CA ALA A 128 8.18 27.61 12.06
C ALA A 128 7.82 28.98 12.67
N VAL A 129 6.54 29.36 12.69
CA VAL A 129 6.08 30.59 13.33
C VAL A 129 6.36 30.57 14.83
N LEU A 130 6.08 29.46 15.52
CA LEU A 130 6.38 29.33 16.95
C LEU A 130 7.89 29.42 17.24
N VAL A 131 8.73 28.80 16.40
CA VAL A 131 10.20 28.88 16.53
C VAL A 131 10.69 30.32 16.35
N VAL A 132 10.16 31.05 15.36
CA VAL A 132 10.50 32.48 15.17
C VAL A 132 10.13 33.31 16.39
N VAL A 133 8.93 33.11 16.95
CA VAL A 133 8.49 33.82 18.16
C VAL A 133 9.41 33.51 19.33
N ALA A 134 9.80 32.25 19.53
CA ALA A 134 10.72 31.86 20.59
C ALA A 134 12.11 32.50 20.43
N ILE A 135 12.66 32.53 19.20
CA ILE A 135 13.96 33.18 18.91
C ILE A 135 13.89 34.67 19.22
N ILE A 136 12.82 35.36 18.82
CA ILE A 136 12.62 36.79 19.10
C ILE A 136 12.56 37.04 20.61
N LEU A 137 11.80 36.24 21.35
CA LEU A 137 11.70 36.38 22.81
C LEU A 137 13.07 36.18 23.49
N LEU A 138 13.82 35.16 23.08
CA LEU A 138 15.15 34.88 23.64
C LEU A 138 16.17 35.98 23.30
N ALA A 139 16.09 36.56 22.10
CA ALA A 139 16.91 37.70 21.70
C ALA A 139 16.59 38.96 22.52
N LEU A 140 15.30 39.24 22.76
CA LEU A 140 14.86 40.37 23.59
C LEU A 140 15.31 40.22 25.05
N THR A 141 15.40 39.00 25.57
CA THR A 141 15.95 38.71 26.91
C THR A 141 17.48 38.77 26.99
N GLY A 142 18.18 39.01 25.87
CA GLY A 142 19.65 39.07 25.83
C GLY A 142 20.35 37.71 25.97
N ILE A 143 19.59 36.61 25.91
CA ILE A 143 20.12 35.24 26.00
C ILE A 143 20.80 34.84 24.68
N LEU A 144 20.27 35.32 23.55
CA LEU A 144 20.84 35.10 22.22
C LEU A 144 21.53 36.37 21.73
N THR A 145 22.79 36.23 21.28
CA THR A 145 23.53 37.31 20.61
C THR A 145 22.99 37.53 19.20
N GLY A 146 23.09 38.76 18.67
CA GLY A 146 22.55 39.11 17.35
C GLY A 146 23.09 38.24 16.20
N GLU A 147 24.31 37.74 16.33
CA GLU A 147 24.94 36.79 15.39
C GLU A 147 24.25 35.43 15.40
N ALA A 148 23.91 34.91 16.58
CA ALA A 148 23.21 33.63 16.72
C ALA A 148 21.79 33.71 16.13
N VAL A 149 21.12 34.85 16.29
CA VAL A 149 19.80 35.10 15.68
C VAL A 149 19.89 35.05 14.15
N ALA A 150 20.90 35.68 13.54
CA ALA A 150 21.07 35.70 12.09
C ALA A 150 21.28 34.29 11.50
N ILE A 151 22.06 33.43 12.17
CA ILE A 151 22.30 32.05 11.74
C ILE A 151 21.01 31.21 11.80
N LEU A 152 20.24 31.34 12.88
CA LEU A 152 18.98 30.61 13.06
C LEU A 152 17.92 31.02 12.03
N PHE A 153 17.79 32.32 11.74
CA PHE A 153 16.90 32.81 10.69
C PHE A 153 17.35 32.37 9.30
N GLY A 154 18.65 32.42 8.99
CA GLY A 154 19.20 31.94 7.72
C GLY A 154 18.94 30.45 7.49
N GLY A 155 19.16 29.62 8.52
CA GLY A 155 18.86 28.19 8.49
C GLY A 155 17.37 27.89 8.33
N LEU A 156 16.51 28.64 9.01
CA LEU A 156 15.05 28.47 8.92
C LEU A 156 14.53 28.84 7.52
N LEU A 157 14.99 29.96 6.95
CA LEU A 157 14.64 30.36 5.58
C LEU A 157 15.17 29.35 4.56
N GLY A 158 16.41 28.87 4.74
CA GLY A 158 16.98 27.80 3.92
C GLY A 158 16.17 26.49 3.98
N TYR A 159 15.65 26.14 5.15
CA TYR A 159 14.79 24.97 5.32
C TYR A 159 13.42 25.15 4.63
N ILE A 160 12.77 26.29 4.83
CA ILE A 160 11.44 26.56 4.25
C ILE A 160 11.50 26.65 2.72
N PHE A 161 12.49 27.37 2.17
CA PHE A 161 12.59 27.59 0.72
C PHE A 161 13.44 26.52 0.00
N GLY A 162 14.33 25.83 0.69
CA GLY A 162 15.14 24.73 0.12
C GLY A 162 14.38 23.43 -0.05
N VAL A 163 13.33 23.18 0.75
CA VAL A 163 12.46 21.99 0.56
C VAL A 163 11.50 22.18 -0.62
N ALA A 164 11.13 23.42 -0.98
CA ALA A 164 10.23 23.71 -2.10
C ALA A 164 10.83 23.39 -3.49
N THR A 165 12.16 23.34 -3.63
CA THR A 165 12.82 23.03 -4.91
C THR A 165 13.00 21.53 -5.16
N SER A 166 12.89 20.68 -4.12
CA SER A 166 13.07 19.22 -4.26
C SER A 166 11.87 18.49 -4.88
N THR A 167 10.68 19.11 -4.93
CA THR A 167 9.48 18.48 -5.51
C THR A 167 9.36 18.69 -7.03
N ALA A 168 10.14 19.60 -7.63
CA ALA A 168 10.08 19.87 -9.07
C ALA A 168 11.06 19.03 -9.92
N ALA A 169 11.92 18.21 -9.30
CA ALA A 169 13.06 17.58 -9.99
C ALA A 169 12.81 16.17 -10.58
N THR A 170 11.62 15.59 -10.46
CA THR A 170 11.33 14.23 -11.01
C THR A 170 10.46 14.22 -12.27
N SER A 171 10.16 15.36 -12.90
CA SER A 171 9.29 15.44 -14.09
C SER A 171 9.98 15.85 -15.41
N SER A 172 11.27 15.61 -15.59
CA SER A 172 11.97 15.83 -16.86
C SER A 172 13.35 15.16 -16.74
N LYS A 173 13.83 14.21 -17.55
CA LYS A 173 13.63 13.96 -18.98
C LYS A 173 14.38 12.67 -19.33
N LYS A 174 13.71 11.76 -20.04
CA LYS A 174 14.32 10.67 -20.85
C LYS A 174 15.11 11.31 -22.02
N PRO A 175 16.25 10.76 -22.44
CA PRO A 175 16.24 9.61 -23.35
C PRO A 175 17.05 8.41 -22.86
#